data_AF-A0A368QW65-F1
#
_entry.id   AF-A0A368QW65-F1
#
_cell.length_a   1.000
_cell.length_b   1.000
_cell.length_c   1.000
_cell.angle_alpha   90.00
_cell.angle_beta   90.00
_cell.angle_gamma   90.00
#
_symmetry.space_group_name_H-M   'P 1'
#
loop_
_entity.id
_entity.type
_entity.pdbx_description
1 polymer ?
#
loop_
_entity_poly.entity_id
_entity_poly.type
_entity_poly.pdbx_seq_one_letter_code
_entity_poly.pdbx_strand_id
1 'polypeptide(L)'
;MRRRRRARRPGHRSGDGAGRHHRRRRPLRRFLYFSYRRFGRALSGAYKVVRCSRFSSWRRHDHRLLEITTAIAAQPAAFTCSCHGCTAAVNGVLHFLTGHPFAPTCRSHVACFDLESEEWKTTIEAPATEWPKEEERWEITIGELKGTLSMVETVRSLMDGTAYTNIWLLVDSEKSVWVKEYTIHMPRTVSLVEALEVLGDGTILLLSTFEMEGNSHLFERKKMRVLQLYGPSTRVCKDLMKMAEHRFCNKIALYTGSLLS
;
A
#
# COMPACT_ATOMS: atom_id res chain seq x y z
N MET A 1 9.02 -34.63 76.26
CA MET A 1 9.84 -34.26 77.44
C MET A 1 10.93 -33.28 76.99
N ARG A 2 11.01 -32.10 77.63
CA ARG A 2 12.22 -31.27 77.92
C ARG A 2 13.38 -31.35 76.92
N ARG A 3 13.92 -30.26 76.34
CA ARG A 3 14.33 -28.98 76.98
C ARG A 3 14.94 -28.05 75.91
N ARG A 4 14.70 -26.73 76.08
CA ARG A 4 15.65 -25.58 76.07
C ARG A 4 16.62 -25.41 74.88
N ARG A 5 17.06 -24.23 74.47
CA ARG A 5 16.83 -22.78 74.72
C ARG A 5 17.75 -22.09 73.69
N ARG A 6 17.36 -20.86 73.32
CA ARG A 6 18.18 -19.66 72.97
C ARG A 6 19.71 -19.89 72.89
N ALA A 7 20.46 -19.34 71.94
CA ALA A 7 20.55 -17.90 71.69
C ALA A 7 21.55 -17.59 70.54
N ARG A 8 21.33 -16.42 69.93
CA ARG A 8 22.30 -15.44 69.41
C ARG A 8 23.13 -15.77 68.15
N ARG A 9 23.00 -14.82 67.22
CA ARG A 9 23.77 -14.57 65.99
C ARG A 9 25.29 -14.56 66.24
N PRO A 10 26.05 -14.85 65.18
CA PRO A 10 27.02 -13.87 64.70
C PRO A 10 26.96 -13.70 63.17
N GLY A 11 27.26 -12.48 62.72
CA GLY A 11 27.69 -12.23 61.35
C GLY A 11 29.22 -12.16 61.31
N HIS A 12 29.85 -12.86 60.38
CA HIS A 12 30.65 -12.31 59.27
C HIS A 12 31.49 -13.41 58.60
N ARG A 13 31.45 -13.42 57.25
CA ARG A 13 32.47 -13.85 56.25
C ARG A 13 33.18 -15.19 56.54
N SER A 14 33.12 -16.19 55.66
CA SER A 14 33.82 -16.22 54.36
C SER A 14 33.52 -17.57 53.68
N GLY A 15 33.66 -17.66 52.35
CA GLY A 15 33.93 -18.93 51.66
C GLY A 15 32.82 -19.46 50.74
N ASP A 16 33.04 -19.20 49.45
CA ASP A 16 32.87 -20.09 48.29
C ASP A 16 31.58 -20.90 48.08
N GLY A 17 31.01 -20.74 46.88
CA GLY A 17 30.20 -21.80 46.29
C GLY A 17 29.18 -21.34 45.25
N ALA A 18 29.62 -21.30 43.98
CA ALA A 18 28.80 -21.57 42.80
C ALA A 18 27.55 -20.69 42.55
N GLY A 19 27.78 -19.43 42.18
CA GLY A 19 26.78 -18.60 41.49
C GLY A 19 26.80 -18.86 39.98
N ARG A 20 25.90 -19.71 39.49
CA ARG A 20 25.62 -19.92 38.06
C ARG A 20 25.48 -18.57 37.34
N HIS A 21 26.34 -18.29 36.38
CA HIS A 21 26.14 -17.22 35.41
C HIS A 21 24.91 -17.54 34.54
N HIS A 22 23.70 -17.20 35.02
CA HIS A 22 22.59 -16.93 34.14
C HIS A 22 22.94 -15.65 33.35
N ARG A 23 23.62 -15.83 32.21
CA ARG A 23 23.57 -14.86 31.11
C ARG A 23 22.10 -14.64 30.81
N ARG A 24 21.52 -13.57 31.36
CA ARG A 24 20.26 -13.01 30.88
C ARG A 24 20.50 -12.68 29.40
N ARG A 25 20.13 -13.60 28.51
CA ARG A 25 20.00 -13.32 27.10
C ARG A 25 19.04 -12.14 27.00
N ARG A 26 19.58 -10.95 26.71
CA ARG A 26 18.76 -9.82 26.28
C ARG A 26 17.91 -10.35 25.12
N PRO A 27 16.58 -10.23 25.14
CA PRO A 27 15.79 -10.67 24.01
C PRO A 27 16.30 -9.88 22.79
N LEU A 28 16.78 -10.61 21.79
CA LEU A 28 17.10 -10.05 20.48
C LEU A 28 15.87 -9.25 20.05
N ARG A 29 16.02 -7.92 19.94
CA ARG A 29 14.99 -7.07 19.37
C ARG A 29 14.75 -7.58 17.95
N ARG A 30 13.65 -8.30 17.74
CA ARG A 30 13.19 -8.63 16.39
C ARG A 30 12.66 -7.35 15.77
N PHE A 31 13.52 -6.67 15.03
CA PHE A 31 13.09 -5.64 14.10
C PHE A 31 12.62 -6.35 12.84
N LEU A 32 11.41 -6.04 12.40
CA LEU A 32 11.01 -6.37 11.04
C LEU A 32 11.47 -5.21 10.15
N TYR A 33 12.41 -5.51 9.27
CA TYR A 33 12.90 -4.60 8.24
C TYR A 33 12.22 -4.97 6.92
N PHE A 34 11.46 -4.04 6.36
CA PHE A 34 10.89 -4.19 5.02
C PHE A 34 11.44 -3.09 4.14
N SER A 35 12.07 -3.44 3.01
CA SER A 35 12.44 -2.47 1.98
C SER A 35 11.74 -2.80 0.68
N TYR A 36 11.07 -1.81 0.09
CA TYR A 36 10.51 -1.94 -1.25
C TYR A 36 11.13 -0.88 -2.16
N ARG A 37 11.20 -1.17 -3.46
CA ARG A 37 11.72 -0.26 -4.48
C ARG A 37 10.57 0.20 -5.35
N ARG A 38 10.59 1.47 -5.74
CA ARG A 38 9.69 2.10 -6.70
C ARG A 38 10.55 2.80 -7.73
N PHE A 39 10.04 2.93 -8.95
CA PHE A 39 10.75 3.57 -10.03
C PHE A 39 9.83 4.54 -10.73
N GLY A 40 10.42 5.55 -11.35
CA GLY A 40 9.73 6.53 -12.16
C GLY A 40 10.71 7.24 -13.07
N ARG A 41 10.17 7.99 -14.02
CA ARG A 41 10.93 8.79 -14.97
C ARG A 41 10.79 10.26 -14.56
N ALA A 42 11.90 10.94 -14.33
CA ALA A 42 11.95 12.37 -14.07
C ALA A 42 11.64 13.18 -15.34
N LEU A 43 11.41 14.49 -15.20
CA LEU A 43 11.09 15.36 -16.34
C LEU A 43 12.26 15.48 -17.33
N SER A 44 13.50 15.44 -16.85
CA SER A 44 14.71 15.30 -17.68
C SER A 44 14.74 14.02 -18.52
N GLY A 45 13.86 13.06 -18.24
CA GLY A 45 13.82 11.75 -18.88
C GLY A 45 14.66 10.69 -18.18
N ALA A 46 15.43 11.05 -17.15
CA ALA A 46 16.21 10.12 -16.33
C ALA A 46 15.30 9.17 -15.54
N TYR A 47 15.65 7.89 -15.49
CA TYR A 47 14.96 6.92 -14.65
C TYR A 47 15.59 6.89 -13.25
N LYS A 48 14.76 7.02 -12.22
CA LYS A 48 15.20 6.98 -10.82
C LYS A 48 14.49 5.86 -10.07
N VAL A 49 15.18 5.29 -9.09
CA VAL A 49 14.66 4.22 -8.22
C VAL A 49 14.64 4.71 -6.78
N VAL A 50 13.45 4.87 -6.22
CA VAL A 50 13.24 5.26 -4.83
C VAL A 50 13.14 3.99 -4.00
N ARG A 51 14.08 3.79 -3.07
CA ARG A 51 13.99 2.76 -2.04
C ARG A 51 13.21 3.30 -0.86
N CYS A 52 12.19 2.58 -0.43
CA CYS A 52 11.43 2.90 0.77
C CYS A 52 11.72 1.83 1.82
N SER A 53 12.40 2.22 2.89
CA SER A 53 12.66 1.34 4.04
C SER A 53 11.63 1.58 5.14
N ARG A 54 11.06 0.51 5.69
CA ARG A 54 10.14 0.52 6.82
C ARG A 54 10.76 -0.24 7.98
N PHE A 55 10.82 0.44 9.12
CA PHE A 55 11.16 -0.14 10.41
C PHE A 55 9.89 -0.22 11.25
N SER A 56 9.55 -1.41 11.78
CA SER A 56 8.52 -1.54 12.81
C SER A 56 9.15 -2.01 14.11
N SER A 57 8.95 -1.23 15.18
CA SER A 57 9.28 -1.65 16.55
C SER A 57 7.99 -1.85 17.33
N TRP A 58 7.89 -2.94 18.08
CA TRP A 58 6.65 -3.38 18.75
C TRP A 58 6.24 -2.52 19.96
N ARG A 59 6.93 -1.42 20.27
CA ARG A 59 6.58 -0.56 21.40
C ARG A 59 6.26 0.86 20.93
N ARG A 60 5.13 1.34 21.48
CA ARG A 60 4.56 2.68 21.37
C ARG A 60 5.65 3.75 21.26
N HIS A 61 5.45 4.69 20.33
CA HIS A 61 6.39 5.68 19.79
C HIS A 61 7.13 5.18 18.55
N ASP A 62 6.36 5.11 17.45
CA ASP A 62 6.80 4.84 16.09
C ASP A 62 7.61 6.02 15.54
N HIS A 63 8.90 6.10 15.87
CA HIS A 63 9.84 6.85 15.05
C HIS A 63 10.20 5.96 13.85
N ARG A 64 9.55 6.19 12.71
CA ARG A 64 9.75 5.39 11.48
C ARG A 64 10.55 6.21 10.47
N LEU A 65 11.83 5.88 10.31
CA LEU A 65 12.71 6.46 9.28
C LEU A 65 12.46 5.80 7.92
N LEU A 66 12.16 6.62 6.91
CA LEU A 66 12.15 6.28 5.48
C LEU A 66 13.49 6.72 4.95
N GLU A 67 14.40 5.77 4.79
CA GLU A 67 15.69 6.03 4.17
C GLU A 67 15.56 5.74 2.68
N ILE A 68 15.62 6.80 1.88
CA ILE A 68 15.67 6.74 0.42
C ILE A 68 17.13 6.62 0.00
N THR A 69 17.53 5.46 -0.51
CA THR A 69 18.89 5.27 -1.07
C THR A 69 18.91 5.68 -2.54
N THR A 70 18.62 6.96 -2.75
CA THR A 70 19.11 7.94 -3.74
C THR A 70 18.29 9.19 -3.47
N ALA A 71 18.93 10.19 -2.83
CA ALA A 71 18.39 11.42 -2.25
C ALA A 71 18.14 11.38 -0.73
N ILE A 72 18.99 12.09 0.00
CA ILE A 72 18.92 12.34 1.44
C ILE A 72 17.89 13.46 1.64
N ALA A 73 16.59 13.16 1.51
CA ALA A 73 15.51 14.11 1.78
C ALA A 73 14.67 13.63 2.97
N ALA A 74 14.63 14.45 4.02
CA ALA A 74 13.80 14.18 5.19
C ALA A 74 12.30 14.15 4.81
N GLN A 75 11.56 13.27 5.48
CA GLN A 75 10.19 12.82 5.19
C GLN A 75 9.09 13.90 5.27
N PRO A 76 7.93 13.67 4.63
CA PRO A 76 6.63 14.11 5.13
C PRO A 76 6.17 13.20 6.28
N ALA A 77 5.50 13.76 7.28
CA ALA A 77 5.08 13.08 8.52
C ALA A 77 4.11 11.88 8.35
N ALA A 78 3.74 11.50 7.12
CA ALA A 78 2.70 10.53 6.80
C ALA A 78 3.26 9.18 6.34
N PHE A 79 2.61 8.09 6.75
CA PHE A 79 3.03 6.72 6.46
C PHE A 79 2.67 6.30 5.02
N THR A 80 3.66 5.96 4.19
CA THR A 80 3.42 5.43 2.84
C THR A 80 3.07 3.93 2.86
N CYS A 81 2.02 3.52 2.12
CA CYS A 81 1.67 2.10 2.01
C CYS A 81 2.68 1.35 1.14
N SER A 82 3.10 0.17 1.60
CA SER A 82 3.91 -0.77 0.80
C SER A 82 3.07 -1.67 -0.11
N CYS A 83 1.74 -1.56 -0.05
CA CYS A 83 0.81 -2.42 -0.76
C CYS A 83 0.84 -2.20 -2.28
N HIS A 84 0.41 -3.23 -3.01
CA HIS A 84 0.22 -3.17 -4.46
C HIS A 84 -0.90 -2.16 -4.79
N GLY A 85 -0.75 -1.39 -5.86
CA GLY A 85 -1.70 -0.33 -6.23
C GLY A 85 -1.51 1.01 -5.50
N CYS A 86 -0.65 1.12 -4.48
CA CYS A 86 -0.51 2.36 -3.70
C CYS A 86 0.57 3.32 -4.19
N THR A 87 1.11 3.12 -5.39
CA THR A 87 2.18 3.96 -5.93
C THR A 87 2.09 4.17 -7.44
N ALA A 88 2.15 5.42 -7.87
CA ALA A 88 2.11 5.82 -9.27
C ALA A 88 3.22 6.84 -9.58
N ALA A 89 3.84 6.76 -10.75
CA ALA A 89 4.75 7.78 -11.24
C ALA A 89 4.03 8.53 -12.35
N VAL A 90 3.86 9.84 -12.21
CA VAL A 90 3.10 10.68 -13.14
C VAL A 90 3.86 11.99 -13.29
N ASN A 91 4.16 12.40 -14.53
CA ASN A 91 4.79 13.69 -14.85
C ASN A 91 6.02 14.03 -13.99
N GLY A 92 6.95 13.08 -13.82
CA GLY A 92 8.16 13.31 -13.03
C GLY A 92 7.98 13.22 -11.51
N VAL A 93 6.76 12.96 -11.02
CA VAL A 93 6.47 12.89 -9.59
C VAL A 93 6.04 11.47 -9.22
N LEU A 94 6.65 10.93 -8.16
CA LEU A 94 6.28 9.66 -7.56
C LEU A 94 5.27 9.90 -6.43
N HIS A 95 4.10 9.30 -6.58
CA HIS A 95 2.97 9.44 -5.69
C HIS A 95 2.82 8.18 -4.83
N PHE A 96 2.51 8.38 -3.56
CA PHE A 96 2.31 7.30 -2.59
C PHE A 96 1.01 7.50 -1.85
N LEU A 97 0.11 6.51 -1.89
CA LEU A 97 -1.02 6.51 -0.95
C LEU A 97 -0.48 6.39 0.47
N THR A 98 -0.95 7.29 1.33
CA THR A 98 -0.63 7.31 2.74
C THR A 98 -1.84 6.97 3.59
N GLY A 99 -1.60 6.23 4.66
CA GLY A 99 -2.63 5.83 5.60
C GLY A 99 -2.51 6.58 6.92
N HIS A 100 -3.66 6.88 7.51
CA HIS A 100 -3.70 7.27 8.93
C HIS A 100 -3.35 6.04 9.78
N PRO A 101 -2.51 6.16 10.83
CA PRO A 101 -2.05 5.03 11.65
C PRO A 101 -3.15 4.21 12.33
N PHE A 102 -4.38 4.73 12.34
CA PHE A 102 -5.57 4.09 12.94
C PHE A 102 -6.68 3.81 11.91
N ALA A 103 -6.47 4.14 10.64
CA ALA A 103 -7.47 3.88 9.60
C ALA A 103 -7.27 2.45 9.04
N PRO A 104 -8.35 1.68 8.85
CA PRO A 104 -8.28 0.35 8.22
C PRO A 104 -7.85 0.39 6.75
N THR A 105 -7.78 1.56 6.12
CA THR A 105 -7.45 1.74 4.70
C THR A 105 -6.57 2.97 4.47
N CYS A 106 -5.72 2.92 3.43
CA CYS A 106 -4.80 4.01 3.06
C CYS A 106 -5.54 5.08 2.23
N ARG A 107 -6.38 5.89 2.89
CA ARG A 107 -7.33 6.77 2.18
C ARG A 107 -7.09 8.26 2.31
N SER A 108 -6.22 8.70 3.21
CA SER A 108 -6.34 10.09 3.66
C SER A 108 -5.61 11.04 2.72
N HIS A 109 -4.41 10.67 2.30
CA HIS A 109 -3.57 11.58 1.55
C HIS A 109 -2.63 10.86 0.57
N VAL A 110 -2.16 11.59 -0.43
CA VAL A 110 -1.13 11.17 -1.36
C VAL A 110 0.13 11.99 -1.11
N ALA A 111 1.20 11.33 -0.68
CA ALA A 111 2.51 11.96 -0.57
C ALA A 111 3.18 12.01 -1.96
N CYS A 112 3.84 13.12 -2.24
CA CYS A 112 4.37 13.45 -3.56
C CYS A 112 5.88 13.65 -3.48
N PHE A 113 6.65 12.91 -4.26
CA PHE A 113 8.10 13.04 -4.33
C PHE A 113 8.52 13.41 -5.75
N ASP A 114 9.08 14.60 -5.91
CA ASP A 114 9.59 15.06 -7.20
C ASP A 114 10.87 14.30 -7.54
N LEU A 115 10.89 13.63 -8.69
CA LEU A 115 12.06 12.86 -9.09
C LEU A 115 13.15 13.75 -9.66
N GLU A 116 12.87 14.96 -10.14
CA GLU A 116 13.90 15.84 -10.70
C GLU A 116 14.69 16.51 -9.58
N SER A 117 14.01 17.25 -8.71
CA SER A 117 14.62 17.94 -7.57
C SER A 117 14.96 17.01 -6.41
N GLU A 118 14.39 15.80 -6.41
CA GLU A 118 14.55 14.83 -5.33
C GLU A 118 13.97 15.30 -3.97
N GLU A 119 12.92 16.11 -4.02
CA GLU A 119 12.28 16.70 -2.85
C GLU A 119 10.82 16.26 -2.70
N TRP A 120 10.34 16.28 -1.45
CA TRP A 120 8.93 16.08 -1.16
C TRP A 120 8.13 17.34 -1.47
N LYS A 121 7.03 17.16 -2.22
CA LYS A 121 6.06 18.21 -2.53
C LYS A 121 4.91 18.20 -1.52
N THR A 122 4.06 19.23 -1.62
CA THR A 122 2.81 19.32 -0.88
C THR A 122 2.01 18.02 -1.05
N THR A 123 1.54 17.51 0.08
CA THR A 123 0.68 16.33 0.14
C THR A 123 -0.68 16.66 -0.46
N ILE A 124 -1.20 15.77 -1.30
CA ILE A 124 -2.52 15.91 -1.93
C ILE A 124 -3.56 15.22 -1.03
N GLU A 125 -4.68 15.88 -0.76
CA GLU A 125 -5.82 15.25 -0.09
C GLU A 125 -6.54 14.30 -1.05
N ALA A 126 -6.99 13.15 -0.55
CA ALA A 126 -7.80 12.25 -1.37
C ALA A 126 -9.15 12.90 -1.73
N PRO A 127 -9.86 12.42 -2.78
CA PRO A 127 -11.20 12.89 -3.09
C PRO A 127 -12.09 12.86 -1.85
N ALA A 128 -12.89 13.92 -1.65
CA ALA A 128 -13.86 13.99 -0.56
C ALA A 128 -14.99 12.98 -0.82
N THR A 129 -14.79 11.74 -0.40
CA THR A 129 -15.76 10.66 -0.46
C THR A 129 -16.38 10.46 0.92
N GLU A 130 -17.65 10.06 0.94
CA GLU A 130 -18.27 9.56 2.16
C GLU A 130 -17.43 8.42 2.73
N TRP A 131 -17.33 8.35 4.06
CA TRP A 131 -16.66 7.23 4.69
C TRP A 131 -17.40 5.94 4.35
N PRO A 132 -16.68 4.83 4.10
CA PRO A 132 -17.28 3.53 3.88
C PRO A 132 -18.26 3.21 5.00
N LYS A 133 -19.43 2.68 4.64
CA LYS A 133 -20.31 2.05 5.63
C LYS A 133 -19.58 0.81 6.17
N GLU A 134 -19.86 0.44 7.42
CA GLU A 134 -19.22 -0.72 8.07
C GLU A 134 -19.38 -2.03 7.27
N GLU A 135 -20.46 -2.12 6.50
CA GLU A 135 -20.85 -3.27 5.67
C GLU A 135 -20.18 -3.27 4.28
N GLU A 136 -19.44 -2.22 3.94
CA GLU A 136 -18.78 -2.07 2.64
C GLU A 136 -17.29 -2.35 2.75
N ARG A 137 -16.80 -3.17 1.83
CA ARG A 137 -15.36 -3.33 1.61
C ARG A 137 -14.91 -2.39 0.52
N TRP A 138 -13.88 -1.60 0.83
CA TRP A 138 -13.31 -0.67 -0.14
C TRP A 138 -11.82 -0.95 -0.31
N GLU A 139 -11.39 -0.90 -1.56
CA GLU A 139 -9.98 -0.97 -1.93
C GLU A 139 -9.65 0.21 -2.84
N ILE A 140 -8.48 0.81 -2.65
CA ILE A 140 -8.04 1.99 -3.41
C ILE A 140 -6.73 1.66 -4.13
N THR A 141 -6.66 2.03 -5.40
CA THR A 141 -5.39 2.10 -6.14
C THR A 141 -5.17 3.50 -6.70
N ILE A 142 -3.91 3.84 -6.96
CA ILE A 142 -3.52 5.02 -7.73
C ILE A 142 -2.72 4.60 -8.95
N GLY A 143 -2.90 5.33 -10.03
CA GLY A 143 -2.24 5.07 -11.31
C GLY A 143 -2.08 6.35 -12.12
N GLU A 144 -1.50 6.22 -13.30
CA GLU A 144 -1.58 7.24 -14.33
C GLU A 144 -2.79 6.95 -15.21
N LEU A 145 -3.62 7.95 -15.49
CA LEU A 145 -4.67 7.84 -16.52
C LEU A 145 -4.79 9.18 -17.25
N LYS A 146 -4.80 9.16 -18.59
CA LYS A 146 -4.83 10.38 -19.43
C LYS A 146 -3.74 11.40 -19.07
N GLY A 147 -2.55 10.94 -18.67
CA GLY A 147 -1.43 11.80 -18.30
C GLY A 147 -1.59 12.53 -16.95
N THR A 148 -2.60 12.19 -16.14
CA THR A 148 -2.78 12.73 -14.79
C THR A 148 -2.81 11.61 -13.75
N LEU A 149 -2.65 12.00 -12.47
CA LEU A 149 -2.82 11.09 -11.35
C LEU A 149 -4.28 10.67 -11.28
N SER A 150 -4.51 9.36 -11.24
CA SER A 150 -5.82 8.77 -11.06
C SER A 150 -5.90 8.04 -9.73
N MET A 151 -7.09 8.05 -9.14
CA MET A 151 -7.43 7.25 -7.99
C MET A 151 -8.63 6.38 -8.34
N VAL A 152 -8.49 5.08 -8.14
CA VAL A 152 -9.54 4.09 -8.42
C VAL A 152 -10.03 3.52 -7.10
N GLU A 153 -11.29 3.78 -6.78
CA GLU A 153 -11.96 3.21 -5.62
C GLU A 153 -12.86 2.06 -6.05
N THR A 154 -12.57 0.86 -5.55
CA THR A 154 -13.44 -0.31 -5.73
C THR A 154 -14.25 -0.51 -4.46
N VAL A 155 -15.57 -0.39 -4.56
CA VAL A 155 -16.52 -0.54 -3.45
C VAL A 155 -17.35 -1.79 -3.65
N ARG A 156 -17.46 -2.59 -2.58
CA ARG A 156 -18.28 -3.80 -2.56
C ARG A 156 -19.12 -3.84 -1.29
N SER A 157 -20.43 -3.81 -1.44
CA SER A 157 -21.38 -4.05 -0.36
C SER A 157 -21.52 -5.54 -0.10
N LEU A 158 -21.42 -5.93 1.17
CA LEU A 158 -21.62 -7.32 1.59
C LEU A 158 -23.10 -7.68 1.73
N MET A 159 -23.98 -6.68 1.85
CA MET A 159 -25.41 -6.85 2.18
C MET A 159 -26.31 -6.98 0.95
N ASP A 160 -26.26 -6.02 0.03
CA ASP A 160 -27.10 -6.01 -1.19
C ASP A 160 -26.38 -6.60 -2.40
N GLY A 161 -25.12 -7.00 -2.24
CA GLY A 161 -24.29 -7.59 -3.30
C GLY A 161 -23.87 -6.62 -4.39
N THR A 162 -24.11 -5.32 -4.22
CA THR A 162 -23.68 -4.30 -5.18
C THR A 162 -22.17 -4.13 -5.13
N ALA A 163 -21.57 -3.94 -6.30
CA ALA A 163 -20.17 -3.54 -6.42
C ALA A 163 -20.02 -2.54 -7.56
N TYR A 164 -19.18 -1.54 -7.33
CA TYR A 164 -18.85 -0.54 -8.33
C TYR A 164 -17.41 -0.07 -8.17
N THR A 165 -16.92 0.60 -9.19
CA THR A 165 -15.61 1.22 -9.22
C THR A 165 -15.75 2.66 -9.65
N ASN A 166 -15.25 3.59 -8.84
CA ASN A 166 -15.14 4.99 -9.21
C ASN A 166 -13.71 5.27 -9.66
N ILE A 167 -13.58 6.04 -10.74
CA ILE A 167 -12.27 6.54 -11.21
C ILE A 167 -12.29 8.06 -11.07
N TRP A 168 -11.35 8.55 -10.29
CA TRP A 168 -11.12 9.97 -10.04
C TRP A 168 -9.85 10.42 -10.74
N LEU A 169 -9.89 11.60 -11.36
CA LEU A 169 -8.74 12.25 -11.97
C LEU A 169 -8.39 13.51 -11.20
N LEU A 170 -7.11 13.68 -10.88
CA LEU A 170 -6.62 14.91 -10.28
C LEU A 170 -6.54 16.00 -11.35
N VAL A 171 -7.23 17.12 -11.13
CA VAL A 171 -7.25 18.25 -12.07
C VAL A 171 -6.45 19.45 -11.56
N ASP A 172 -6.27 19.57 -10.24
CA ASP A 172 -5.43 20.59 -9.61
C ASP A 172 -4.72 19.95 -8.40
N SER A 173 -3.41 19.73 -8.52
CA SER A 173 -2.60 19.13 -7.45
C SER A 173 -2.37 20.06 -6.27
N GLU A 174 -2.26 21.37 -6.51
CA GLU A 174 -1.98 22.35 -5.45
C GLU A 174 -3.19 22.53 -4.54
N LYS A 175 -4.40 22.45 -5.11
CA LYS A 175 -5.66 22.55 -4.38
C LYS A 175 -6.31 21.21 -4.07
N SER A 176 -5.67 20.10 -4.42
CA SER A 176 -6.21 18.74 -4.26
C SER A 176 -7.60 18.56 -4.87
N VAL A 177 -7.84 19.11 -6.06
CA VAL A 177 -9.15 19.02 -6.73
C VAL A 177 -9.20 17.77 -7.59
N TRP A 178 -10.19 16.93 -7.31
CA TRP A 178 -10.45 15.68 -8.02
C TRP A 178 -11.80 15.74 -8.74
N VAL A 179 -11.86 15.16 -9.94
CA VAL A 179 -13.10 14.97 -10.71
C VAL A 179 -13.39 13.48 -10.81
N LYS A 180 -14.61 13.07 -10.44
CA LYS A 180 -15.09 11.70 -10.69
C LYS A 180 -15.45 11.58 -12.16
N GLU A 181 -14.58 10.94 -12.94
CA GLU A 181 -14.77 10.80 -14.38
C GLU A 181 -15.68 9.60 -14.69
N TYR A 182 -15.54 8.51 -13.95
CA TYR A 182 -16.28 7.27 -14.22
C TYR A 182 -16.85 6.63 -12.94
N THR A 183 -18.02 6.03 -13.08
CA THR A 183 -18.56 5.01 -12.17
C THR A 183 -18.90 3.77 -13.00
N ILE A 184 -18.30 2.65 -12.66
CA ILE A 184 -18.39 1.39 -13.39
C ILE A 184 -19.02 0.35 -12.47
N HIS A 185 -20.16 -0.20 -12.85
CA HIS A 185 -20.76 -1.30 -12.10
C HIS A 185 -19.95 -2.59 -12.33
N MET A 186 -19.62 -3.26 -11.24
CA MET A 186 -18.76 -4.43 -11.25
C MET A 186 -19.49 -5.65 -10.68
N PRO A 187 -19.12 -6.87 -11.11
CA PRO A 187 -19.54 -8.07 -10.42
C PRO A 187 -19.07 -8.08 -8.97
N ARG A 188 -19.88 -8.64 -8.06
CA ARG A 188 -19.56 -8.77 -6.61
C ARG A 188 -18.22 -9.47 -6.32
N THR A 189 -17.77 -10.31 -7.24
CA THR A 189 -16.50 -11.03 -7.13
C THR A 189 -15.27 -10.12 -7.34
N VAL A 190 -15.44 -8.94 -7.93
CA VAL A 190 -14.33 -7.98 -8.08
C VAL A 190 -13.95 -7.43 -6.71
N SER A 191 -12.64 -7.44 -6.45
CA SER A 191 -12.04 -6.96 -5.20
C SER A 191 -11.17 -5.73 -5.39
N LEU A 192 -10.52 -5.59 -6.55
CA LEU A 192 -9.61 -4.48 -6.83
C LEU A 192 -9.61 -4.20 -8.33
N VAL A 193 -9.60 -2.93 -8.70
CA VAL A 193 -9.47 -2.48 -10.09
C VAL A 193 -8.33 -1.47 -10.18
N GLU A 194 -7.53 -1.60 -11.24
CA GLU A 194 -6.59 -0.59 -11.70
C GLU A 194 -7.02 -0.10 -13.08
N ALA A 195 -7.05 1.22 -13.28
CA ALA A 195 -7.20 1.81 -14.61
C ALA A 195 -5.80 1.97 -15.22
N LEU A 196 -5.60 1.40 -16.40
CA LEU A 196 -4.29 1.37 -17.05
C LEU A 196 -4.17 2.42 -18.16
N GLU A 197 -5.19 2.54 -19.00
CA GLU A 197 -5.17 3.44 -20.16
C GLU A 197 -6.58 3.76 -20.65
N VAL A 198 -6.73 4.90 -21.35
CA VAL A 198 -7.91 5.19 -22.18
C VAL A 198 -7.46 5.14 -23.63
N LEU A 199 -8.05 4.23 -24.39
CA LEU A 199 -7.76 4.02 -25.80
C LEU A 199 -8.36 5.15 -26.66
N GLY A 200 -7.92 5.25 -27.92
CA GLY A 200 -8.33 6.34 -28.82
C GLY A 200 -9.84 6.42 -29.10
N ASP A 201 -10.58 5.32 -28.92
CA ASP A 201 -12.04 5.26 -29.03
C ASP A 201 -12.79 5.58 -27.71
N GLY A 202 -12.04 5.92 -26.65
CA GLY A 202 -12.58 6.18 -25.31
C GLY A 202 -12.77 4.93 -24.46
N THR A 203 -12.48 3.73 -24.97
CA THR A 203 -12.51 2.49 -24.20
C THR A 203 -11.43 2.51 -23.11
N ILE A 204 -11.77 2.09 -21.88
CA ILE A 204 -10.84 2.06 -20.76
C ILE A 204 -10.27 0.65 -20.62
N LEU A 205 -8.94 0.55 -20.60
CA LEU A 205 -8.23 -0.68 -20.26
C LEU A 205 -8.12 -0.80 -18.74
N LEU A 206 -8.71 -1.86 -18.19
CA LEU A 206 -8.77 -2.14 -16.76
C LEU A 206 -8.03 -3.43 -16.43
N LEU A 207 -7.41 -3.46 -15.25
CA LEU A 207 -6.90 -4.69 -14.65
C LEU A 207 -7.69 -4.99 -13.37
N SER A 208 -8.62 -5.92 -13.49
CA SER A 208 -9.55 -6.29 -12.43
C SER A 208 -9.07 -7.54 -11.70
N THR A 209 -9.21 -7.55 -10.39
CA THR A 209 -8.86 -8.68 -9.53
C THR A 209 -10.12 -9.27 -8.93
N PHE A 210 -10.40 -10.52 -9.28
CA PHE A 210 -11.56 -11.28 -8.84
C PHE A 210 -11.18 -12.19 -7.66
N GLU A 211 -11.96 -12.15 -6.59
CA GLU A 211 -11.96 -13.17 -5.55
C GLU A 211 -12.68 -14.41 -6.09
N MET A 212 -11.96 -15.53 -6.14
CA MET A 212 -12.50 -16.83 -6.49
C MET A 212 -12.89 -17.56 -5.20
N GLU A 213 -14.02 -18.26 -5.22
CA GLU A 213 -14.38 -19.17 -4.14
C GLU A 213 -13.36 -20.32 -4.06
N GLY A 214 -12.82 -20.53 -2.86
CA GLY A 214 -11.88 -21.61 -2.57
C GLY A 214 -12.27 -22.29 -1.26
N ASN A 215 -12.24 -23.63 -1.26
CA ASN A 215 -12.62 -24.48 -0.12
C ASN A 215 -11.60 -24.50 1.05
N SER A 216 -10.57 -23.64 1.06
CA SER A 216 -9.51 -23.73 2.07
C SER A 216 -9.76 -22.79 3.25
N HIS A 217 -10.09 -23.38 4.41
CA HIS A 217 -10.22 -22.72 5.73
C HIS A 217 -8.91 -22.10 6.28
N LEU A 218 -7.83 -22.05 5.49
CA LEU A 218 -6.54 -21.52 5.89
C LEU A 218 -6.06 -20.49 4.85
N PHE A 219 -6.28 -19.22 5.17
CA PHE A 219 -5.50 -18.05 4.72
C PHE A 219 -5.04 -18.01 3.25
N GLU A 220 -5.96 -17.67 2.34
CA GLU A 220 -5.83 -16.80 1.16
C GLU A 220 -6.90 -17.21 0.13
N ARG A 221 -7.95 -16.40 -0.04
CA ARG A 221 -8.91 -16.61 -1.14
C ARG A 221 -8.15 -16.54 -2.45
N LYS A 222 -8.30 -17.54 -3.31
CA LYS A 222 -7.70 -17.56 -4.64
C LYS A 222 -8.09 -16.30 -5.39
N LYS A 223 -7.11 -15.55 -5.89
CA LYS A 223 -7.34 -14.33 -6.69
C LYS A 223 -7.02 -14.59 -8.14
N MET A 224 -7.85 -14.07 -9.02
CA MET A 224 -7.65 -14.09 -10.47
C MET A 224 -7.57 -12.67 -10.99
N ARG A 225 -6.56 -12.34 -11.79
CA ARG A 225 -6.49 -11.02 -12.44
C ARG A 225 -6.89 -11.15 -13.90
N VAL A 226 -7.70 -10.22 -14.38
CA VAL A 226 -8.21 -10.21 -15.75
C VAL A 226 -8.02 -8.81 -16.30
N LEU A 227 -7.40 -8.75 -17.48
CA LEU A 227 -7.34 -7.55 -18.30
C LEU A 227 -8.67 -7.41 -19.03
N GLN A 228 -9.34 -6.28 -18.85
CA GLN A 228 -10.69 -6.02 -19.37
C GLN A 228 -10.72 -4.70 -20.15
N LEU A 229 -11.60 -4.64 -21.14
CA LEU A 229 -11.96 -3.42 -21.86
C LEU A 229 -13.33 -2.96 -21.39
N TYR A 230 -13.42 -1.76 -20.83
CA TYR A 230 -14.68 -1.14 -20.46
C TYR A 230 -15.06 -0.07 -21.49
N GLY A 231 -16.19 -0.25 -22.16
CA GLY A 231 -16.75 0.74 -23.06
C GLY A 231 -17.67 1.70 -22.31
N PRO A 232 -17.36 2.99 -22.13
CA PRO A 232 -18.22 3.90 -21.37
C PRO A 232 -19.61 4.10 -21.99
N SER A 233 -19.70 4.07 -23.33
CA SER A 233 -20.96 4.22 -24.07
C SER A 233 -21.87 3.00 -23.93
N THR A 234 -21.29 1.79 -23.89
CA THR A 234 -22.05 0.53 -23.75
C THR A 234 -22.26 0.14 -22.30
N ARG A 235 -21.42 0.66 -21.39
CA ARG A 235 -21.33 0.29 -19.97
C ARG A 235 -21.05 -1.20 -19.75
N VAL A 236 -20.28 -1.80 -20.65
CA VAL A 236 -19.93 -3.23 -20.61
C VAL A 236 -18.43 -3.41 -20.42
N CYS A 237 -18.06 -4.32 -19.52
CA CYS A 237 -16.71 -4.85 -19.40
C CYS A 237 -16.57 -6.13 -20.25
N LYS A 238 -15.60 -6.15 -21.16
CA LYS A 238 -15.24 -7.32 -21.96
C LYS A 238 -13.89 -7.87 -21.50
N ASP A 239 -13.84 -9.14 -21.16
CA ASP A 239 -12.58 -9.82 -20.82
C ASP A 239 -11.68 -9.92 -22.06
N LEU A 240 -10.45 -9.44 -21.94
CA LEU A 240 -9.43 -9.54 -22.97
C LEU A 240 -8.46 -10.69 -22.67
N MET A 241 -7.94 -10.74 -21.45
CA MET A 241 -6.94 -11.74 -21.06
C MET A 241 -7.01 -12.09 -19.59
N LYS A 242 -6.98 -13.39 -19.31
CA LYS A 242 -6.83 -13.96 -17.97
C LYS A 242 -5.34 -14.05 -17.62
N MET A 243 -4.92 -13.41 -16.54
CA MET A 243 -3.54 -13.48 -16.06
C MET A 243 -3.29 -14.81 -15.34
N ALA A 244 -2.05 -15.31 -15.35
CA ALA A 244 -1.73 -16.59 -14.71
C ALA A 244 -2.17 -16.64 -13.24
N GLU A 245 -2.89 -17.70 -12.87
CA GLU A 245 -3.42 -17.91 -11.52
C GLU A 245 -2.28 -17.98 -10.49
N HIS A 246 -2.54 -17.48 -9.27
CA HIS A 246 -1.70 -17.65 -8.07
C HIS A 246 -0.30 -17.03 -8.06
N ARG A 247 0.16 -16.37 -9.13
CA ARG A 247 1.53 -15.79 -9.15
C ARG A 247 1.65 -14.35 -9.61
N PHE A 248 0.60 -13.75 -10.18
CA PHE A 248 0.70 -12.38 -10.68
C PHE A 248 0.30 -11.33 -9.62
N CYS A 249 1.23 -11.00 -8.73
CA CYS A 249 1.13 -9.88 -7.79
C CYS A 249 1.94 -8.65 -8.26
N ASN A 250 2.36 -8.63 -9.52
CA ASN A 250 3.29 -7.62 -10.03
C ASN A 250 2.55 -6.44 -10.66
N LYS A 251 3.27 -5.31 -10.81
CA LYS A 251 2.77 -4.12 -11.50
C LYS A 251 2.76 -4.38 -13.01
N ILE A 252 1.70 -3.98 -13.70
CA ILE A 252 1.68 -3.90 -15.16
C ILE A 252 2.11 -2.48 -15.54
N ALA A 253 2.95 -2.36 -16.55
CA ALA A 253 3.27 -1.09 -17.19
C ALA A 253 3.01 -1.25 -18.69
N LEU A 254 2.48 -0.20 -19.30
CA LEU A 254 2.28 -0.13 -20.73
C LEU A 254 3.55 0.43 -21.36
N TYR A 255 4.03 -0.25 -22.40
CA TYR A 255 5.17 0.19 -23.19
C TYR A 255 4.67 0.52 -24.59
N THR A 256 4.72 1.80 -24.94
CA THR A 256 4.27 2.33 -26.24
C THR A 256 5.43 2.61 -27.20
N GLY A 257 6.65 2.23 -26.84
CA GLY A 257 7.84 2.37 -27.70
C GLY A 257 7.95 1.25 -28.75
N SER A 258 8.90 1.39 -29.66
CA SER A 258 9.28 0.30 -30.58
C SER A 258 10.24 -0.65 -29.88
N LEU A 259 9.91 -1.95 -29.86
CA LEU A 259 10.86 -3.01 -29.46
C LEU A 259 11.86 -3.36 -30.58
N LEU A 260 11.66 -2.78 -31.76
CA LEU A 260 12.50 -2.94 -32.93
C LEU A 260 13.28 -1.63 -33.10
N SER A 261 14.41 -1.52 -32.39
CA SER A 261 15.49 -0.57 -32.71
C SER A 261 16.51 -1.26 -33.59
#